data_AF-A0A3R6WU47-F1
#
_entry.id   AF-A0A3R6WU47-F1
#
_cell.length_a   1.000
_cell.length_b   1.000
_cell.length_c   1.000
_cell.angle_alpha   90.00
_cell.angle_beta   90.00
_cell.angle_gamma   90.00
#
_symmetry.space_group_name_H-M   'P 1'
#
loop_
_entity.id
_entity.type
_entity.pdbx_description
1 polymer ?
#
loop_
_entity_poly.entity_id
_entity_poly.type
_entity_poly.pdbx_seq_one_letter_code
_entity_poly.pdbx_strand_id
1 'polypeptide(L)'
;MCISKKELEKKVQELRSLKALKEETEDGIEAVEREIISYMKENETDTEITDTGRITYKEQSRTTLDKKKLTEILGDDLKPFEKTTNYMVLRVK
;
A
#
# COMPACT_ATOMS: atom_id res chain seq x y z
N MET A 1 -16.11 1.30 -32.70
CA MET A 1 -15.77 0.01 -33.34
C MET A 1 -15.79 -1.04 -32.25
N CYS A 2 -16.62 -2.07 -32.40
CA CYS A 2 -16.68 -3.19 -31.46
C CYS A 2 -15.65 -4.24 -31.88
N ILE A 3 -14.80 -4.67 -30.96
CA ILE A 3 -13.84 -5.76 -31.19
C ILE A 3 -14.60 -7.07 -31.50
N SER A 4 -14.05 -7.87 -32.40
CA SER A 4 -14.59 -9.20 -32.72
C SER A 4 -14.35 -10.19 -31.58
N LYS A 5 -15.13 -11.27 -31.52
CA LYS A 5 -14.99 -12.30 -30.49
C LYS A 5 -13.58 -12.91 -30.43
N LYS A 6 -12.93 -13.10 -31.59
CA LYS A 6 -11.55 -13.61 -31.67
C LYS A 6 -10.53 -12.65 -31.08
N GLU A 7 -10.71 -11.35 -31.28
CA GLU A 7 -9.85 -10.33 -30.68
C GLU A 7 -10.08 -10.22 -29.17
N LEU A 8 -11.33 -10.37 -28.72
CA LEU A 8 -11.65 -10.45 -27.30
C LEU A 8 -10.96 -11.65 -26.63
N GLU A 9 -11.00 -12.84 -27.25
CA GLU A 9 -10.33 -14.04 -26.72
C GLU A 9 -8.81 -13.84 -26.59
N LYS A 10 -8.18 -13.23 -27.61
CA LYS A 10 -6.75 -12.86 -27.54
C LYS A 10 -6.47 -11.88 -26.41
N LYS A 11 -7.29 -10.83 -26.28
CA LYS A 11 -7.15 -9.83 -25.20
C LYS A 11 -7.34 -10.43 -23.82
N VAL A 12 -8.23 -11.41 -23.66
CA VAL A 12 -8.42 -12.14 -22.40
C VAL A 12 -7.20 -13.01 -22.07
N GLN A 13 -6.59 -13.67 -23.06
CA GLN A 13 -5.35 -14.43 -22.85
C GLN A 13 -4.19 -13.51 -22.49
N GLU A 14 -3.99 -12.41 -23.23
CA GLU A 14 -3.00 -11.38 -22.92
C GLU A 14 -3.16 -10.86 -21.49
N LEU A 15 -4.39 -10.54 -21.07
CA LEU A 15 -4.67 -10.06 -19.72
C LEU A 15 -4.31 -11.09 -18.64
N ARG A 16 -4.59 -12.37 -18.87
CA ARG A 16 -4.25 -13.43 -17.91
C ARG A 16 -2.74 -13.58 -17.77
N SER A 17 -2.00 -13.59 -18.88
CA SER A 17 -0.54 -13.63 -18.87
C SER A 17 0.06 -12.42 -18.16
N LEU A 18 -0.47 -11.22 -18.41
CA LEU A 18 -0.02 -10.00 -17.72
C LEU A 18 -0.29 -10.04 -16.22
N LYS A 19 -1.43 -10.61 -15.79
CA LYS A 19 -1.73 -10.78 -14.37
C LYS A 19 -0.79 -11.78 -13.70
N ALA A 20 -0.49 -12.89 -14.35
CA ALA A 20 0.46 -13.88 -13.82
C ALA A 20 1.86 -13.27 -13.68
N LEU A 21 2.34 -12.56 -14.71
CA LEU A 21 3.62 -11.87 -14.66
C LEU A 21 3.66 -10.81 -13.56
N LYS A 22 2.55 -10.09 -13.36
CA LYS A 22 2.44 -9.10 -12.29
C LYS A 22 2.59 -9.77 -10.91
N GLU A 23 1.89 -10.89 -10.68
CA GLU A 23 1.96 -11.64 -9.43
C GLU A 23 3.38 -12.16 -9.17
N GLU A 24 4.02 -12.78 -10.16
CA GLU A 24 5.42 -13.24 -10.07
C GLU A 24 6.39 -12.09 -9.78
N THR A 25 6.14 -10.90 -10.35
CA THR A 25 6.96 -9.72 -10.11
C THR A 25 6.73 -9.18 -8.69
N GLU A 26 5.48 -9.17 -8.21
CA GLU A 26 5.14 -8.78 -6.84
C GLU A 26 5.81 -9.71 -5.82
N ASP A 27 5.79 -11.02 -6.05
CA ASP A 27 6.49 -12.01 -5.21
C ASP A 27 8.02 -11.79 -5.21
N GLY A 28 8.60 -11.48 -6.38
CA GLY A 28 10.02 -11.14 -6.50
C GLY A 28 10.39 -9.86 -5.76
N ILE A 29 9.54 -8.84 -5.81
CA ILE A 29 9.73 -7.59 -5.05
C ILE A 29 9.70 -7.90 -3.55
N GLU A 30 8.71 -8.64 -3.06
CA GLU A 30 8.62 -9.01 -1.64
C GLU A 30 9.84 -9.81 -1.18
N ALA A 31 10.35 -10.73 -2.00
CA ALA A 31 11.54 -11.50 -1.67
C ALA A 31 12.76 -10.58 -1.47
N VAL A 32 12.98 -9.63 -2.39
CA VAL A 32 14.08 -8.65 -2.29
C VAL A 32 13.89 -7.73 -1.08
N GLU A 33 12.66 -7.27 -0.80
CA GLU A 33 12.37 -6.48 0.40
C GLU A 33 12.70 -7.23 1.69
N ARG A 34 12.40 -8.54 1.76
CA ARG A 34 12.73 -9.39 2.91
C ARG A 34 14.24 -9.55 3.10
N GLU A 35 15.01 -9.62 2.02
CA GLU A 35 16.48 -9.64 2.08
C GLU A 35 17.02 -8.31 2.63
N ILE A 36 16.51 -7.18 2.15
CA ILE A 36 16.88 -5.84 2.65
C ILE A 36 16.54 -5.71 4.14
N ILE A 37 15.36 -6.17 4.56
CA ILE A 37 14.97 -6.17 5.97
C ILE A 37 15.89 -7.06 6.82
N SER A 38 16.24 -8.25 6.31
CA SER A 38 17.15 -9.16 7.00
C SER A 38 18.51 -8.51 7.21
N TYR A 39 19.05 -7.87 6.19
CA TYR A 39 20.29 -7.10 6.28
C TYR A 39 20.18 -5.97 7.33
N MET A 40 19.13 -5.16 7.28
CA MET A 40 18.95 -4.05 8.23
C MET A 40 18.87 -4.55 9.69
N LYS A 41 18.23 -5.72 9.90
CA LYS A 41 18.14 -6.38 11.21
C LYS A 41 19.48 -6.94 11.67
N GLU A 42 20.21 -7.63 10.81
CA GLU A 42 21.52 -8.20 11.12
C GLU A 42 22.56 -7.13 11.48
N ASN A 43 22.45 -5.96 10.85
CA ASN A 43 23.33 -4.83 11.11
C ASN A 43 22.85 -3.90 12.23
N GLU A 44 21.67 -4.16 12.83
CA GLU A 44 21.07 -3.34 13.88
C GLU A 44 21.00 -1.85 13.51
N THR A 45 20.73 -1.53 12.24
CA THR A 45 20.66 -0.15 11.75
C THR A 45 19.26 0.23 11.28
N ASP A 46 18.83 1.44 11.66
CA ASP A 46 17.55 2.01 11.23
C ASP A 46 17.65 2.77 9.90
N THR A 47 18.87 3.11 9.50
CA THR A 47 19.16 3.89 8.29
C THR A 47 20.47 3.45 7.67
N GLU A 48 20.43 3.21 6.37
CA GLU A 48 21.63 2.96 5.56
C GLU A 48 21.60 3.86 4.32
N ILE A 49 22.76 4.39 3.95
CA ILE A 49 22.93 5.23 2.76
C ILE A 49 23.87 4.48 1.83
N THR A 50 23.38 4.16 0.64
CA THR A 50 24.14 3.54 -0.44
C THR A 50 24.28 4.54 -1.60
N ASP A 51 25.12 4.21 -2.57
CA ASP A 51 25.26 5.00 -3.80
C ASP A 51 23.96 5.09 -4.61
N THR A 52 23.02 4.16 -4.38
CA THR A 52 21.75 4.06 -5.10
C THR A 52 20.57 4.67 -4.35
N GLY A 53 20.70 4.99 -3.05
CA GLY A 53 19.64 5.62 -2.30
C GLY A 53 19.78 5.55 -0.78
N ARG A 54 18.73 5.99 -0.09
CA ARG A 54 18.62 5.91 1.38
C ARG A 54 17.57 4.89 1.77
N ILE A 55 17.97 3.91 2.57
CA ILE A 55 17.11 2.88 3.13
C ILE A 55 16.81 3.25 4.58
N THR A 56 15.54 3.15 4.99
CA THR A 56 15.14 3.35 6.39
C THR A 56 14.18 2.25 6.81
N TYR A 57 14.55 1.51 7.86
CA TYR A 57 13.72 0.47 8.44
C TYR A 57 13.53 0.79 9.92
N LYS A 58 12.43 1.47 10.23
CA LYS A 58 12.09 1.91 11.58
C LYS A 58 10.64 1.61 11.88
N GLU A 59 10.34 1.32 13.14
CA GLU A 59 8.95 1.16 13.58
C GLU A 59 8.17 2.47 13.35
N GLN A 60 7.04 2.37 12.66
CA GLN A 60 6.10 3.47 12.50
C GLN A 60 4.84 3.16 13.31
N SER A 61 4.57 3.98 14.32
CA SER A 61 3.32 3.91 15.07
C SER A 61 2.31 4.90 14.50
N ARG A 62 1.08 4.42 14.29
CA ARG A 62 -0.07 5.27 13.97
C ARG A 62 -1.10 5.11 15.06
N THR A 63 -1.34 6.17 15.81
CA THR A 63 -2.41 6.21 16.82
C THR A 63 -3.67 6.77 16.17
N THR A 64 -4.72 5.95 16.08
CA THR A 64 -6.06 6.39 15.69
C THR A 64 -6.98 6.35 16.90
N LEU A 65 -7.78 7.41 17.07
CA LEU A 65 -8.79 7.45 18.12
C LEU A 65 -9.92 6.47 17.80
N ASP A 66 -10.27 5.64 18.78
CA ASP A 66 -11.43 4.75 18.67
C ASP A 66 -12.72 5.55 18.92
N LYS A 67 -13.30 6.02 17.82
CA LYS A 67 -14.51 6.85 17.85
C LYS A 67 -15.67 6.16 18.58
N LYS A 68 -15.79 4.83 18.49
CA LYS A 68 -16.93 4.11 19.10
C LYS A 68 -16.88 4.19 20.63
N LYS A 69 -15.72 3.90 21.22
CA LYS A 69 -15.51 4.03 22.67
C LYS A 69 -15.66 5.46 23.14
N LEU A 70 -15.22 6.43 22.33
CA LEU A 70 -15.39 7.84 22.65
C LEU A 70 -16.87 8.27 22.61
N THR A 71 -17.67 7.77 21.67
CA THR A 71 -19.11 8.05 21.63
C THR A 71 -19.86 7.40 22.79
N GLU A 72 -19.42 6.24 23.29
CA GLU A 72 -20.02 5.63 24.50
C GLU A 72 -19.79 6.46 25.78
N ILE A 73 -18.68 7.19 25.86
CA ILE A 73 -18.32 8.02 27.02
C ILE A 73 -18.88 9.45 26.87
N LEU A 74 -18.75 10.05 25.68
CA LEU A 74 -19.05 11.47 25.43
C LEU A 74 -20.40 11.70 24.73
N GLY A 75 -21.01 10.67 24.15
CA GLY A 75 -22.28 10.81 23.43
C GLY A 75 -22.22 11.89 22.35
N ASP A 76 -23.19 12.82 22.39
CA ASP A 76 -23.27 13.97 21.46
C ASP A 76 -22.20 15.03 21.68
N ASP A 77 -21.51 15.04 22.84
CA ASP A 77 -20.42 15.97 23.16
C ASP A 77 -19.11 15.65 22.42
N LEU A 78 -19.10 14.61 21.59
CA LEU A 78 -17.96 14.30 20.72
C LEU A 78 -17.85 15.26 19.52
N LYS A 79 -18.98 15.83 19.08
CA LYS A 79 -19.09 16.67 17.87
C LYS A 79 -18.14 17.87 17.84
N PRO A 80 -17.90 18.61 18.94
CA PRO A 80 -16.96 19.74 18.95
C PRO A 80 -15.49 19.35 18.70
N PHE A 81 -15.13 18.08 18.93
CA PHE A 81 -13.77 17.58 18.74
C PHE A 81 -13.54 16.97 17.36
N GLU A 82 -14.58 16.85 16.54
CA GLU A 82 -14.48 16.34 15.18
C GLU A 82 -14.15 17.47 14.19
N LYS A 83 -12.97 17.39 13.56
CA LYS A 83 -12.61 18.29 12.47
C LYS A 83 -12.77 17.59 11.13
N THR A 84 -13.79 17.96 10.37
CA THR A 84 -13.99 17.47 9.00
C THR A 84 -13.10 18.27 8.04
N THR A 85 -12.16 17.60 7.38
CA THR A 85 -11.32 18.21 6.33
C THR A 85 -11.56 17.48 5.01
N ASN A 86 -12.00 18.22 3.99
CA ASN A 86 -12.26 17.69 2.66
C ASN A 86 -11.05 17.94 1.76
N TYR A 87 -10.61 16.94 1.00
CA TYR A 87 -9.57 17.07 -0.02
C TYR A 87 -9.98 16.32 -1.29
N MET A 88 -9.65 16.89 -2.44
CA MET A 88 -9.96 16.29 -3.75
C MET A 88 -8.95 15.20 -4.05
N VAL A 89 -9.42 14.02 -4.45
CA VAL A 89 -8.58 12.91 -4.88
C VAL A 89 -8.92 12.59 -6.33
N LEU A 90 -7.94 12.76 -7.23
CA LEU A 90 -8.04 12.28 -8.60
C LEU A 90 -7.75 10.78 -8.61
N ARG A 91 -8.73 9.96 -9.01
CA ARG A 91 -8.52 8.53 -9.25
C ARG A 91 -8.68 8.24 -10.74
N VAL A 92 -7.61 7.77 -11.34
CA VAL A 92 -7.61 7.19 -12.69
C VAL A 92 -7.64 5.67 -12.51
N LYS A 93 -8.64 5.02 -13.11
CA LYS A 93 -8.74 3.54 -13.14
C LYS A 93 -8.20 3.02 -14.46
#